data_AF-A0A1Y6B9L8-F1
#
_entry.id   AF-A0A1Y6B9L8-F1
#
_cell.length_a   1.000
_cell.length_b   1.000
_cell.length_c   1.000
_cell.angle_alpha   90.00
_cell.angle_beta   90.00
_cell.angle_gamma   90.00
#
_symmetry.space_group_name_H-M   'P 1'
#
loop_
_entity.id
_entity.type
_entity.pdbx_description
1 polymer ?
#
loop_
_entity_poly.entity_id
_entity_poly.type
_entity_poly.pdbx_seq_one_letter_code
_entity_poly.pdbx_strand_id
1 'polypeptide(L)'
;MTRLLAALSLAGLLAACGPETLVSTGLGMASLQTTDKTLADHAIGLVTDKDCSSLRAERGDAYCLSDQELQARIPAQPEFCYRTIGGVTCYTKADETKSATRLLY
;
A
#
# COMPACT_ATOMS: atom_id res chain seq x y z
N MET A 1 45.84 14.37 1.73
CA MET A 1 44.36 14.48 1.74
C MET A 1 43.67 13.37 0.95
N THR A 2 44.09 13.07 -0.29
CA THR A 2 43.50 12.03 -1.15
C THR A 2 43.48 10.62 -0.54
N ARG A 3 44.53 10.23 0.20
CA ARG A 3 44.59 8.92 0.89
C ARG A 3 43.66 8.81 2.10
N LEU A 4 43.40 9.93 2.78
CA LEU A 4 42.45 9.98 3.90
C LEU A 4 41.00 9.89 3.38
N LEU A 5 40.70 10.57 2.27
CA LEU A 5 39.39 10.47 1.62
C LEU A 5 39.11 9.05 1.10
N ALA A 6 40.10 8.39 0.51
CA ALA A 6 39.97 7.01 0.05
C ALA A 6 39.81 6.00 1.21
N ALA A 7 40.49 6.23 2.34
CA ALA A 7 40.33 5.39 3.53
C ALA A 7 38.94 5.56 4.17
N LEU A 8 38.41 6.78 4.18
CA LEU A 8 37.09 7.08 4.74
C LEU A 8 35.96 6.50 3.89
N SER A 9 36.07 6.58 2.55
CA SER A 9 35.09 5.98 1.65
C SER A 9 35.11 4.45 1.71
N LEU A 10 36.29 3.84 1.81
CA LEU A 10 36.41 2.38 1.94
C LEU A 10 35.88 1.89 3.30
N ALA A 11 36.17 2.59 4.39
CA ALA A 11 35.64 2.25 5.72
C ALA A 11 34.11 2.33 5.77
N GLY A 12 33.50 3.33 5.10
CA GLY A 12 32.04 3.45 5.01
C GLY A 12 31.38 2.30 4.25
N LEU A 13 32.01 1.82 3.16
CA LEU A 13 31.51 0.68 2.38
C LEU A 13 31.56 -0.63 3.18
N LEU A 14 32.61 -0.86 3.97
CA LEU A 14 32.69 -2.06 4.82
C LEU A 14 31.67 -2.04 5.98
N ALA A 15 31.35 -0.86 6.53
CA ALA A 15 30.36 -0.73 7.61
C ALA A 15 28.93 -1.10 7.16
N ALA A 16 28.62 -0.98 5.86
CA ALA A 16 27.32 -1.35 5.30
C ALA A 16 27.14 -2.87 5.11
N CYS A 17 28.21 -3.66 5.17
CA CYS A 17 28.24 -5.08 4.83
C CYS A 17 28.17 -6.02 6.05
N GLY A 18 27.50 -5.58 7.14
CA GLY A 18 27.22 -6.43 8.30
C GLY A 18 25.96 -7.28 8.11
N PRO A 19 25.87 -8.47 8.74
CA PRO A 19 24.63 -9.25 8.73
C PRO A 19 23.47 -8.47 9.38
N GLU A 20 23.75 -7.71 10.43
CA GLU A 20 22.80 -6.83 11.12
C GLU A 20 22.21 -5.74 10.19
N THR A 21 23.05 -5.12 9.35
CA THR A 21 22.62 -4.08 8.40
C THR A 21 21.84 -4.69 7.24
N LEU A 22 22.22 -5.87 6.75
CA LEU A 22 21.48 -6.59 5.70
C LEU A 22 20.07 -6.98 6.15
N VAL A 23 19.91 -7.47 7.39
CA VAL A 23 18.60 -7.86 7.92
C VAL A 23 17.70 -6.64 8.13
N SER A 24 18.19 -5.60 8.80
CA SER A 24 17.39 -4.41 9.12
C SER A 24 16.98 -3.62 7.86
N THR A 25 17.92 -3.39 6.93
CA THR A 25 17.62 -2.70 5.67
C THR A 25 16.81 -3.57 4.73
N GLY A 26 17.11 -4.87 4.64
CA GLY A 26 16.36 -5.82 3.81
C GLY A 26 14.89 -5.93 4.23
N LEU A 27 14.63 -6.05 5.54
CA LEU A 27 13.26 -6.07 6.07
C LEU A 27 12.54 -4.75 5.83
N GLY A 28 13.23 -3.61 6.03
CA GLY A 28 12.65 -2.29 5.75
C GLY A 28 12.24 -2.13 4.30
N MET A 29 13.11 -2.52 3.36
CA MET A 29 12.82 -2.45 1.93
C MET A 29 11.73 -3.43 1.51
N ALA A 30 11.75 -4.67 2.01
CA ALA A 30 10.70 -5.65 1.74
C ALA A 30 9.34 -5.18 2.25
N SER A 31 9.27 -4.63 3.47
CA SER A 31 8.06 -4.03 4.02
C SER A 31 7.54 -2.93 3.12
N LEU A 32 8.41 -2.00 2.69
CA LEU A 32 8.01 -0.87 1.85
C LEU A 32 7.49 -1.35 0.49
N GLN A 33 8.17 -2.31 -0.15
CA GLN A 33 7.79 -2.82 -1.46
C GLN A 33 6.50 -3.66 -1.45
N THR A 34 6.24 -4.38 -0.36
CA THR A 34 5.06 -5.28 -0.27
C THR A 34 3.83 -4.60 0.32
N THR A 35 4.01 -3.60 1.18
CA THR A 35 2.91 -2.97 1.94
C THR A 35 2.80 -1.47 1.78
N ASP A 36 3.71 -0.82 1.05
CA ASP A 36 3.83 0.64 0.98
C ASP A 36 4.02 1.31 2.37
N LYS A 37 4.62 0.59 3.32
CA LYS A 37 4.85 1.04 4.71
C LYS A 37 6.27 0.76 5.17
N THR A 38 6.84 1.72 5.88
CA THR A 38 8.11 1.54 6.60
C THR A 38 7.90 0.68 7.86
N LEU A 39 8.99 0.19 8.46
CA LEU A 39 8.91 -0.47 9.77
C LEU A 39 8.37 0.46 10.87
N ALA A 40 8.69 1.76 10.78
CA ALA A 40 8.18 2.78 11.70
C ALA A 40 6.67 2.98 11.53
N ASP A 41 6.17 2.96 10.30
CA ASP A 41 4.74 3.06 10.00
C ASP A 41 3.95 1.89 10.62
N HIS A 42 4.49 0.66 10.54
CA HIS A 42 3.90 -0.50 11.23
C HIS A 42 3.93 -0.35 12.74
N ALA A 43 5.04 0.10 13.33
CA ALA A 43 5.15 0.30 14.76
C ALA A 43 4.16 1.37 15.28
N ILE A 44 4.04 2.49 14.57
CA ILE A 44 3.10 3.57 14.93
C ILE A 44 1.66 3.09 14.72
N GLY A 45 1.37 2.36 13.65
CA GLY A 45 0.05 1.79 13.42
C GLY A 45 -0.40 0.85 14.53
N LEU A 46 0.50 -0.01 15.02
CA LEU A 46 0.25 -0.90 16.16
C LEU A 46 -0.05 -0.13 17.46
N VAL A 47 0.65 0.98 17.70
CA VAL A 47 0.45 1.80 18.91
C VAL A 47 -0.82 2.63 18.83
N THR A 48 -1.18 3.10 17.63
CA THR A 48 -2.31 4.02 17.42
C THR A 48 -3.61 3.30 17.04
N ASP A 49 -3.55 2.00 16.79
CA ASP A 49 -4.64 1.19 16.24
C ASP A 49 -5.21 1.78 14.95
N LYS A 50 -4.29 2.19 14.06
CA LYS A 50 -4.60 2.84 12.78
C LYS A 50 -3.70 2.33 11.67
N ASP A 51 -4.15 2.50 10.44
CA ASP A 51 -3.31 2.30 9.27
C ASP A 51 -2.47 3.55 9.05
N CYS A 52 -1.17 3.52 9.35
CA CYS A 52 -0.24 4.61 9.09
C CYS A 52 0.68 4.29 7.90
N SER A 53 0.99 5.28 7.06
CA SER A 53 1.90 5.13 5.91
C SER A 53 2.57 6.46 5.55
N SER A 54 3.90 6.47 5.59
CA SER A 54 4.70 7.63 5.17
C SER A 54 4.56 7.87 3.67
N LEU A 55 4.54 6.81 2.85
CA LEU A 55 4.36 6.94 1.40
C LEU A 55 3.00 7.53 1.03
N ARG A 56 1.93 7.25 1.79
CA ARG A 56 0.64 7.90 1.60
C ARG A 56 0.69 9.39 1.93
N ALA A 57 1.37 9.76 3.02
CA ALA A 57 1.56 11.17 3.39
C ALA A 57 2.33 11.95 2.33
N GLU A 58 3.38 11.37 1.76
CA GLU A 58 4.14 11.96 0.64
C GLU A 58 3.28 12.20 -0.61
N ARG A 59 2.22 11.40 -0.81
CA ARG A 59 1.24 11.59 -1.91
C ARG A 59 0.17 12.64 -1.59
N GLY A 60 0.30 13.36 -0.48
CA GLY A 60 -0.60 14.46 -0.08
C GLY A 60 -1.84 14.03 0.71
N ASP A 61 -1.86 12.79 1.21
CA ASP A 61 -2.98 12.24 1.97
C ASP A 61 -2.66 12.13 3.47
N ALA A 62 -3.63 11.78 4.31
CA ALA A 62 -3.42 11.67 5.75
C ALA A 62 -2.44 10.54 6.10
N TYR A 63 -1.52 10.83 7.02
CA TYR A 63 -0.52 9.86 7.46
C TYR A 63 -1.14 8.61 8.08
N CYS A 64 -2.08 8.76 9.02
CA CYS A 64 -2.82 7.66 9.63
C CYS A 64 -4.30 7.75 9.29
N LEU A 65 -4.91 6.61 8.96
CA LEU A 65 -6.33 6.45 8.70
C LEU A 65 -6.91 5.46 9.70
N SER A 66 -8.10 5.77 10.21
CA SER A 66 -8.95 4.81 10.90
C SER A 66 -9.53 3.78 9.93
N ASP A 67 -9.99 2.65 10.48
CA ASP A 67 -10.67 1.61 9.70
C ASP A 67 -11.90 2.15 8.94
N GLN A 68 -12.62 3.10 9.55
CA GLN A 68 -13.76 3.75 8.89
C GLN A 68 -13.32 4.57 7.66
N GLU A 69 -12.23 5.33 7.78
CA GLU A 69 -11.68 6.12 6.67
C GLU A 69 -11.10 5.24 5.57
N LEU A 70 -10.51 4.09 5.92
CA LEU A 70 -10.06 3.08 4.95
C LEU A 70 -11.25 2.49 4.20
N GLN A 71 -12.31 2.13 4.90
CA GLN A 71 -13.51 1.54 4.30
C GLN A 71 -14.18 2.52 3.32
N ALA A 72 -14.22 3.81 3.65
CA ALA A 72 -14.75 4.86 2.79
C ALA A 72 -13.93 5.04 1.48
N ARG A 73 -12.69 4.57 1.44
CA ARG A 73 -11.81 4.64 0.27
C ARG A 73 -11.93 3.43 -0.65
N ILE A 74 -12.56 2.35 -0.20
CA ILE A 74 -12.83 1.20 -1.07
C ILE A 74 -13.85 1.67 -2.10
N PRO A 75 -13.48 1.75 -3.40
CA PRO A 75 -14.44 2.15 -4.42
C PRO A 75 -15.61 1.16 -4.41
N ALA A 76 -16.84 1.67 -4.46
CA ALA A 76 -18.02 0.84 -4.62
C ALA A 76 -17.78 -0.07 -5.83
N GLN A 77 -17.83 -1.39 -5.63
CA GLN A 77 -17.64 -2.30 -6.74
C GLN A 77 -18.74 -2.02 -7.78
N PRO A 78 -18.40 -1.87 -9.07
CA PRO A 78 -19.40 -1.62 -10.08
C PRO A 78 -20.37 -2.81 -10.11
N GLU A 79 -21.61 -2.58 -9.69
CA GLU A 79 -22.66 -3.58 -9.78
C GLU A 79 -23.26 -3.55 -11.19
N PHE A 80 -23.20 -4.69 -11.87
CA PHE A 80 -23.87 -4.90 -13.15
C PHE A 80 -25.24 -5.49 -12.88
N CYS A 81 -26.27 -4.65 -12.88
CA CYS A 81 -27.64 -5.05 -12.62
C CYS A 81 -28.38 -5.33 -13.94
N TYR A 82 -28.89 -6.55 -14.08
CA TYR A 82 -29.67 -6.99 -15.23
C TYR A 82 -31.09 -7.33 -14.83
N ARG A 83 -32.05 -7.06 -15.73
CA ARG A 83 -33.43 -7.49 -15.55
C ARG A 83 -33.56 -8.96 -15.90
N THR A 84 -34.05 -9.76 -14.96
CA THR A 84 -34.37 -11.19 -15.12
C THR A 84 -35.88 -11.41 -15.04
N ILE A 85 -36.33 -12.63 -15.30
CA ILE A 85 -37.73 -13.04 -15.15
C ILE A 85 -38.24 -12.93 -13.70
N GLY A 86 -37.35 -13.00 -12.71
CA GLY A 86 -37.70 -12.90 -11.28
C GLY A 86 -37.52 -11.52 -10.67
N GLY A 87 -37.10 -10.51 -11.44
CA GLY A 87 -36.77 -9.17 -10.95
C GLY A 87 -35.38 -8.71 -11.41
N VAL A 88 -34.83 -7.68 -10.76
CA VAL A 88 -33.46 -7.21 -11.04
C VAL A 88 -32.47 -8.05 -10.25
N THR A 89 -31.40 -8.50 -10.89
CA THR A 89 -30.30 -9.24 -10.25
C THR A 89 -28.98 -8.54 -10.59
N CYS A 90 -28.19 -8.26 -9.56
CA CYS A 90 -26.93 -7.55 -9.66
C CYS A 90 -25.74 -8.51 -9.48
N TYR A 91 -24.69 -8.27 -10.26
CA TYR A 91 -23.46 -9.08 -10.27
C TYR A 91 -22.24 -8.18 -10.13
N THR A 92 -21.16 -8.73 -9.55
CA THR A 92 -19.87 -8.04 -9.38
C THR A 92 -19.01 -8.06 -10.64
N LYS A 93 -19.44 -8.78 -11.69
CA LYS A 93 -18.82 -8.81 -13.02
C LYS A 93 -19.88 -8.66 -14.10
N ALA A 94 -19.51 -8.03 -15.20
CA ALA A 94 -20.35 -7.93 -16.38
C ALA A 94 -20.61 -9.34 -16.96
N ASP A 95 -21.86 -9.60 -17.31
CA ASP A 95 -22.24 -10.78 -18.10
C ASP A 95 -22.19 -10.41 -19.59
N GLU A 96 -21.19 -10.93 -20.30
CA GLU A 96 -20.95 -10.69 -21.73
C GLU A 96 -22.07 -11.27 -22.62
N THR A 97 -22.89 -12.19 -22.09
CA THR A 97 -24.00 -12.80 -22.83
C THR A 97 -25.30 -11.99 -22.74
N LYS A 98 -25.34 -10.96 -21.89
CA LYS A 98 -26.50 -10.09 -21.69
C LYS A 98 -26.29 -8.79 -22.44
N SER A 99 -27.23 -8.40 -23.31
CA SER A 99 -27.19 -7.07 -23.93
C SER A 99 -27.24 -5.99 -22.85
N ALA A 100 -26.25 -5.10 -22.88
CA ALA A 100 -26.10 -3.96 -21.99
C ALA A 100 -27.20 -2.91 -22.22
N THR A 101 -28.45 -3.22 -21.89
CA THR A 101 -29.44 -2.18 -21.60
C THR A 101 -29.08 -1.62 -20.24
N ARG A 102 -28.18 -0.64 -20.24
CA ARG A 102 -27.73 0.10 -19.07
C ARG A 102 -28.96 0.81 -18.47
N LEU A 103 -29.56 0.23 -17.45
CA LEU A 103 -30.55 0.92 -16.63
C LEU A 103 -29.77 1.93 -15.80
N LEU A 104 -29.68 3.15 -16.30
CA LEU A 104 -29.22 4.30 -15.53
C LEU A 104 -30.32 4.61 -14.52
N TYR A 105 -30.02 4.43 -13.24
CA TYR A 105 -30.79 4.98 -12.13
C TYR A 105 -29.90 5.94 -11.36
#